data_AF-A0A164VQ10-F1
#
_entry.id   AF-A0A164VQ10-F1
#
_cell.length_a   1.000
_cell.length_b   1.000
_cell.length_c   1.000
_cell.angle_alpha   90.00
_cell.angle_beta   90.00
_cell.angle_gamma   90.00
#
_symmetry.space_group_name_H-M   'P 1'
#
loop_
_entity.id
_entity.type
_entity.pdbx_description
1 polymer ?
#
loop_
_entity_poly.entity_id
_entity_poly.type
_entity_poly.pdbx_seq_one_letter_code
_entity_poly.pdbx_strand_id
1 'polypeptide(L)'
;MALDQGTVAVALINGQMTVVRGSRSHSRRDRVLDVDIFSHFGNGLFVSDSSSRARIFSKDIHAIFPSSDPFRLHDRGMFELPSKAYSEFKELSDLQQSRMDALWASATGKLRARMR
;
A
#
# COMPACT_ATOMS: atom_id res chain seq x y z
N MET A 1 -14.39 2.81 5.28
CA MET A 1 -14.43 1.71 4.28
C MET A 1 -14.47 0.38 5.04
N ALA A 2 -15.06 -0.69 4.48
CA ALA A 2 -14.94 -2.04 5.04
C ALA A 2 -13.87 -2.79 4.25
N LEU A 3 -13.05 -3.59 4.94
CA LEU A 3 -12.03 -4.43 4.32
C LEU A 3 -12.29 -5.86 4.78
N ASP A 4 -12.81 -6.68 3.89
CA ASP A 4 -13.13 -8.07 4.19
C ASP A 4 -11.86 -8.95 4.15
N GLN A 5 -11.90 -10.10 4.83
CA GLN A 5 -10.81 -11.05 4.80
C GLN A 5 -10.46 -11.43 3.36
N GLY A 6 -9.18 -11.34 3.02
CA GLY A 6 -8.66 -11.69 1.72
C GLY A 6 -8.76 -10.59 0.66
N THR A 7 -9.45 -9.48 0.95
CA THR A 7 -9.56 -8.31 0.04
C THR A 7 -8.20 -7.63 -0.12
N VAL A 8 -7.84 -7.28 -1.36
CA VAL A 8 -6.59 -6.59 -1.69
C VAL A 8 -6.84 -5.09 -1.80
N ALA A 9 -5.94 -4.29 -1.23
CA ALA A 9 -6.03 -2.85 -1.20
C ALA A 9 -4.65 -2.19 -1.31
N VAL A 10 -4.61 -0.90 -1.61
CA VAL A 10 -3.41 -0.06 -1.52
C VAL A 10 -3.53 0.82 -0.28
N ALA A 11 -2.49 0.81 0.55
CA ALA A 11 -2.43 1.57 1.78
C ALA A 11 -1.13 2.36 1.88
N LEU A 12 -1.16 3.48 2.62
CA LEU A 12 0.03 4.22 2.99
C LEU A 12 0.62 3.66 4.28
N ILE A 13 1.81 3.06 4.20
CA ILE A 13 2.52 2.48 5.34
C ILE A 13 3.92 3.11 5.40
N ASN A 14 4.27 3.70 6.54
CA ASN A 14 5.57 4.35 6.76
C ASN A 14 5.97 5.34 5.63
N GLY A 15 4.99 6.06 5.08
CA GLY A 15 5.21 7.04 4.02
C GLY A 15 5.26 6.47 2.60
N GLN A 16 5.17 5.15 2.43
CA GLN A 16 5.22 4.46 1.15
C GLN A 16 3.86 3.83 0.81
N MET A 17 3.47 3.89 -0.46
CA MET A 17 2.30 3.16 -0.94
C MET A 17 2.64 1.67 -1.02
N THR A 18 1.78 0.84 -0.44
CA THR A 18 2.02 -0.60 -0.29
C THR A 18 0.74 -1.37 -0.54
N VAL A 19 0.86 -2.53 -1.18
CA VAL A 19 -0.27 -3.42 -1.37
C VAL A 19 -0.46 -4.25 -0.11
N VAL A 20 -1.70 -4.30 0.35
CA VAL A 20 -2.09 -4.99 1.58
C VAL A 20 -3.26 -5.91 1.32
N ARG A 21 -3.40 -6.94 2.17
CA ARG A 21 -4.55 -7.84 2.17
C ARG A 21 -5.20 -7.87 3.53
N GLY A 22 -6.53 -7.84 3.60
CA GLY A 22 -7.25 -7.97 4.87
C GLY A 22 -6.96 -9.34 5.52
N SER A 23 -6.32 -9.36 6.70
CA SER A 23 -6.03 -10.61 7.42
C SER A 23 -7.30 -11.22 8.05
N ARG A 24 -8.32 -10.39 8.25
CA ARG A 24 -9.65 -10.75 8.77
C ARG A 24 -10.70 -9.80 8.20
N SER A 25 -11.98 -10.10 8.38
CA SER A 25 -13.06 -9.18 8.00
C SER A 25 -13.20 -8.05 9.01
N HIS A 26 -13.20 -6.81 8.51
CA HIS A 26 -13.34 -5.61 9.31
C HIS A 26 -14.61 -4.84 8.95
N SER A 27 -15.30 -4.34 9.97
CA SER A 27 -16.52 -3.56 9.81
C SER A 27 -16.21 -2.14 9.34
N ARG A 28 -17.19 -1.45 8.74
CA ARG A 28 -17.04 -0.03 8.37
C ARG A 28 -16.74 0.90 9.56
N ARG A 29 -17.03 0.47 10.79
CA ARG A 29 -16.81 1.25 12.01
C ARG A 29 -15.41 1.04 12.58
N ASP A 30 -14.67 0.07 12.05
CA ASP A 30 -13.33 -0.24 12.53
C ASP A 30 -12.37 0.87 12.10
N ARG A 31 -11.75 1.49 13.10
CA ARG A 31 -10.75 2.56 12.86
C ARG A 31 -9.39 2.00 12.50
N VAL A 32 -9.12 0.77 12.92
CA VAL A 32 -7.84 0.08 12.72
C VAL A 32 -8.13 -1.24 12.03
N LEU A 33 -7.32 -1.54 11.03
CA LEU A 33 -7.40 -2.72 10.19
C LEU A 33 -6.13 -3.55 10.39
N ASP A 34 -6.29 -4.84 10.66
CA ASP A 34 -5.22 -5.83 10.61
C ASP A 34 -5.07 -6.30 9.16
N VAL A 35 -3.88 -6.13 8.61
CA VAL A 35 -3.55 -6.44 7.22
C VAL A 35 -2.23 -7.19 7.08
N ASP A 36 -2.15 -8.04 6.07
CA ASP A 36 -0.90 -8.64 5.61
C ASP A 36 -0.26 -7.70 4.57
N ILE A 37 1.03 -7.41 4.73
CA ILE A 37 1.79 -6.53 3.85
C ILE A 37 2.46 -7.34 2.74
N PHE A 38 2.52 -6.75 1.55
CA PHE A 38 3.25 -7.31 0.43
C PHE A 38 4.26 -6.32 -0.14
N SER A 39 5.46 -6.83 -0.39
CA SER A 39 6.56 -6.08 -0.97
C SER A 39 6.55 -6.20 -2.49
N HIS A 40 6.78 -5.09 -3.18
CA HIS A 40 6.89 -5.09 -4.64
C HIS A 40 8.19 -5.80 -5.07
N PHE A 41 8.06 -6.79 -5.95
CA PHE A 41 9.18 -7.57 -6.49
C PHE A 41 9.52 -7.19 -7.94
N GLY A 42 8.56 -6.61 -8.67
CA GLY A 42 8.74 -6.10 -10.03
C GLY A 42 7.64 -6.55 -10.99
N ASN A 43 7.39 -5.78 -12.05
CA ASN A 43 6.41 -6.11 -13.11
C ASN A 43 5.00 -6.48 -12.58
N GLY A 44 4.54 -5.82 -11.52
CA GLY A 44 3.22 -6.12 -10.92
C GLY A 44 3.19 -7.37 -10.04
N LEU A 45 4.34 -8.01 -9.81
CA LEU A 45 4.51 -9.07 -8.82
C LEU A 45 4.82 -8.50 -7.46
N PHE A 46 4.17 -9.07 -6.46
CA PHE A 46 4.30 -8.72 -5.07
C PHE A 46 4.46 -9.98 -4.25
N VAL A 47 5.23 -9.89 -3.16
CA VAL A 47 5.59 -11.03 -2.32
C VAL A 47 5.15 -10.75 -0.90
N SER A 48 4.40 -11.68 -0.34
CA SER A 48 4.06 -11.72 1.07
C SER A 48 5.26 -12.25 1.82
N ASP A 49 5.69 -11.48 2.81
CA ASP A 49 6.48 -12.04 3.89
C ASP A 49 5.48 -12.50 4.96
N SER A 50 5.49 -13.80 5.28
CA SER A 50 4.55 -14.42 6.23
C SER A 50 4.65 -13.82 7.65
N SER A 51 5.72 -13.08 7.93
CA SER A 51 5.91 -12.33 9.19
C SER A 51 5.39 -10.88 9.14
N SER A 52 5.09 -10.35 7.95
CA SER A 52 4.75 -8.94 7.74
C SER A 52 3.26 -8.68 7.90
N ARG A 53 2.75 -8.77 9.13
CA ARG A 53 1.43 -8.24 9.52
C ARG A 53 1.56 -6.83 10.07
N ALA A 54 0.60 -5.97 9.75
CA ALA A 54 0.53 -4.62 10.29
C ALA A 54 -0.88 -4.22 10.69
N ARG A 55 -0.93 -3.24 11.60
CA ARG A 55 -2.15 -2.51 11.96
C ARG A 55 -2.08 -1.12 11.36
N ILE A 56 -3.02 -0.82 10.48
CA ILE A 56 -3.12 0.48 9.81
C ILE A 56 -4.45 1.14 10.14
N PHE A 57 -4.53 2.47 10.03
CA PHE A 57 -5.82 3.12 10.17
C PHE A 57 -6.64 2.93 8.90
N SER A 58 -7.96 2.82 9.03
CA SER A 58 -8.84 2.69 7.87
C SER A 58 -8.80 3.91 6.93
N LYS A 59 -8.32 5.07 7.42
CA LYS A 59 -8.09 6.28 6.62
C LYS A 59 -6.86 6.20 5.72
N ASP A 60 -5.92 5.29 6.02
CA ASP A 60 -4.68 5.12 5.27
C ASP A 60 -4.87 4.18 4.07
N ILE A 61 -6.07 3.63 3.87
CA ILE A 61 -6.47 2.91 2.67
C ILE A 61 -6.79 3.92 1.56
N HIS A 62 -6.11 3.79 0.43
CA HIS A 62 -6.25 4.68 -0.73
C HIS A 62 -7.08 4.06 -1.87
N ALA A 63 -6.94 2.76 -2.09
CA ALA A 63 -7.71 2.03 -3.09
C ALA A 63 -8.04 0.63 -2.58
N ILE A 64 -9.22 0.12 -2.93
CA ILE A 64 -9.61 -1.27 -2.67
C ILE A 64 -9.89 -1.90 -4.03
N PHE A 65 -9.19 -2.98 -4.35
CA PHE A 65 -9.41 -3.67 -5.60
C PHE A 65 -10.57 -4.68 -5.45
N PRO A 66 -11.49 -4.74 -6.42
CA PRO A 66 -12.65 -5.61 -6.33
C PRO A 66 -12.22 -7.07 -6.36
N SER A 67 -12.88 -7.93 -5.57
CA SER A 67 -12.61 -9.37 -5.50
C SER A 67 -12.88 -10.13 -6.82
N SER A 68 -13.58 -9.50 -7.77
CA SER A 68 -13.78 -10.01 -9.13
C SER A 68 -12.55 -9.92 -10.01
N ASP A 69 -11.56 -9.11 -9.63
CA ASP A 69 -10.32 -9.01 -10.38
C ASP A 69 -9.51 -10.30 -10.25
N PRO A 70 -8.92 -10.82 -11.34
CA PRO A 70 -8.23 -12.10 -11.36
C PRO A 70 -6.85 -11.98 -10.70
N PHE A 71 -6.81 -11.82 -9.38
CA PHE A 71 -5.56 -11.88 -8.62
C PHE A 71 -5.02 -13.30 -8.69
N ARG A 72 -3.86 -13.47 -9.31
CA ARG A 72 -3.18 -14.75 -9.34
C ARG A 72 -2.35 -14.87 -8.06
N LEU A 73 -2.89 -15.58 -7.07
CA LEU A 73 -2.12 -16.06 -5.93
C LEU A 73 -1.28 -17.25 -6.38
N HIS A 74 0.03 -17.13 -6.28
CA HIS A 74 0.97 -18.21 -6.50
C HIS A 74 1.28 -18.92 -5.17
N ASP A 75 1.58 -20.22 -5.24
CA ASP A 75 1.80 -21.12 -4.10
C ASP A 75 2.94 -20.72 -3.13
N ARG A 76 3.69 -19.64 -3.41
CA ARG A 76 4.83 -19.18 -2.60
C ARG A 76 4.61 -17.82 -1.94
N GLY A 77 3.35 -17.45 -1.68
CA GLY A 77 3.03 -16.14 -1.11
C GLY A 77 3.28 -14.99 -2.08
N MET A 78 3.51 -15.29 -3.36
CA MET A 78 3.57 -14.26 -4.40
C MET A 78 2.17 -14.04 -4.94
N PHE A 79 1.83 -12.81 -5.28
CA PHE A 79 0.65 -12.52 -6.06
C PHE A 79 0.95 -11.49 -7.13
N GLU A 80 0.25 -11.61 -8.24
CA GLU A 80 0.33 -10.69 -9.37
C GLU A 80 -0.90 -9.79 -9.36
N LEU A 81 -0.68 -8.47 -9.39
CA LEU A 81 -1.74 -7.51 -9.66
C LEU A 81 -2.08 -7.54 -11.16
N PRO A 82 -3.36 -7.57 -11.54
CA PRO A 82 -3.77 -7.32 -12.92
C PRO A 82 -3.22 -5.98 -13.42
N SER A 83 -2.95 -5.89 -14.72
CA SER A 83 -2.33 -4.71 -15.35
C SER A 83 -3.00 -3.40 -14.96
N LYS A 84 -4.34 -3.37 -14.93
CA LYS A 84 -5.12 -2.19 -14.53
C LYS A 84 -4.87 -1.77 -13.07
N ALA A 85 -4.91 -2.72 -12.15
CA ALA A 85 -4.67 -2.46 -10.72
C ALA A 85 -3.22 -2.06 -10.46
N TYR A 86 -2.28 -2.63 -11.21
CA TYR A 86 -0.87 -2.26 -11.12
C TYR A 86 -0.61 -0.83 -11.63
N SER A 87 -1.25 -0.41 -12.74
CA SER A 87 -1.17 0.97 -13.22
C SER A 87 -1.68 1.97 -12.17
N GLU A 88 -2.81 1.68 -11.54
CA GLU A 88 -3.37 2.51 -10.46
C GLU A 88 -2.44 2.57 -9.24
N PHE A 89 -1.90 1.43 -8.80
CA PHE A 89 -0.90 1.37 -7.74
C PHE A 89 0.33 2.24 -8.07
N LYS A 90 0.81 2.18 -9.32
CA LYS A 90 1.96 2.95 -9.77
C LYS A 90 1.69 4.44 -9.72
N GLU A 91 0.54 4.89 -10.22
CA GLU A 91 0.15 6.31 -10.17
C GLU A 91 0.07 6.84 -8.74
N LEU A 92 -0.54 6.07 -7.83
CA LEU A 92 -0.59 6.42 -6.40
C LEU A 92 0.79 6.48 -5.77
N SER A 93 1.67 5.54 -6.12
CA SER A 93 3.04 5.48 -5.63
C SER A 93 3.87 6.66 -6.13
N ASP A 94 3.80 6.98 -7.43
CA ASP A 94 4.52 8.09 -8.06
C ASP A 94 4.06 9.45 -7.47
N LEU A 95 2.76 9.61 -7.22
CA LEU A 95 2.20 10.80 -6.57
C LEU A 95 2.73 10.94 -5.14
N GLN A 96 2.74 9.85 -4.38
CA GLN A 96 3.22 9.86 -2.99
C GLN A 96 4.73 10.11 -2.93
N GLN A 97 5.51 9.51 -3.84
CA GLN A 97 6.94 9.75 -3.95
C GLN A 97 7.23 11.22 -4.26
N SER A 98 6.52 11.80 -5.23
CA SER A 98 6.66 13.22 -5.58
C SER A 98 6.37 14.16 -4.41
N ARG A 99 5.36 13.82 -3.59
CA ARG A 99 5.03 14.57 -2.35
C ARG A 99 6.14 14.46 -1.32
N MET A 100 6.69 13.26 -1.12
CA MET A 100 7.83 13.05 -0.22
C MET A 100 9.06 13.82 -0.69
N ASP A 101 9.39 13.75 -1.97
CA ASP A 101 10.54 14.47 -2.56
C ASP A 101 10.41 15.98 -2.39
N ALA A 102 9.21 16.54 -2.58
CA ALA A 102 8.95 17.96 -2.37
C ALA A 102 9.15 18.39 -0.89
N LEU A 103 8.71 17.55 0.05
CA LEU A 103 8.93 17.80 1.48
C LEU A 103 10.42 17.74 1.84
N TRP A 104 11.15 16.75 1.31
CA TRP A 104 12.60 16.63 1.50
C TRP A 104 13.36 17.82 0.91
N ALA A 105 13.00 18.29 -0.28
CA ALA A 105 13.59 19.47 -0.92
C ALA A 105 13.37 20.74 -0.07
N SER A 106 12.17 20.92 0.50
CA SER A 106 11.89 22.06 1.39
C SER A 106 12.67 21.97 2.70
N ALA A 107 12.76 20.79 3.30
CA ALA A 107 13.48 20.59 4.56
C ALA A 107 14.99 20.87 4.42
N THR A 108 15.61 20.33 3.37
CA THR A 108 17.03 20.56 3.07
C THR A 108 17.32 22.01 2.69
N GLY A 109 16.41 22.67 1.95
CA GLY A 109 16.51 24.10 1.64
C GLY A 109 16.48 24.99 2.90
N LYS A 110 15.60 24.69 3.87
CA LYS A 110 15.53 25.41 5.15
C LYS A 110 16.78 25.21 6.02
N LEU A 111 17.33 24.00 6.05
CA LEU A 111 18.59 23.70 6.75
C LEU A 111 19.75 24.54 6.21
N ARG A 112 19.84 24.68 4.88
CA ARG A 112 20.87 25.51 4.24
C ARG A 112 20.70 27.01 4.50
N ALA A 113 19.46 27.50 4.56
CA ALA A 113 19.18 28.91 4.87
C ALA A 113 19.49 29.28 6.32
N ARG A 114 19.47 28.31 7.25
CA ARG A 114 19.70 28.53 8.69
C ARG A 114 21.16 28.43 9.12
N MET A 115 22.05 27.98 8.23
CA MET A 115 23.50 27.89 8.43
C MET A 115 24.28 29.05 7.78
N ARG A 116 23.59 29.99 7.13
CA ARG A 116 24.13 31.27 6.64
C ARG A 116 23.73 32.38 7.59
#